data_AF-A0AAU3GS67-F1
#
_entry.id   AF-A0AAU3GS67-F1
#
_cell.length_a   1.000
_cell.length_b   1.000
_cell.length_c   1.000
_cell.angle_alpha   90.00
_cell.angle_beta   90.00
_cell.angle_gamma   90.00
#
_symmetry.space_group_name_H-M   'P 1'
#
loop_
_entity.id
_entity.type
_entity.pdbx_description
1 polymer ?
#
loop_
_entity_poly.entity_id
_entity_poly.type
_entity_poly.pdbx_seq_one_letter_code
_entity_poly.pdbx_strand_id
1 'polypeptide(L)'
;MSAFPEGPSDSGSVAERTRRVYEEPLRGLHERLAHHGARVHGYRLDWRPPGSPHGATHCVEIPLLLGSAHAWRHAPMLGTLPWAEVDAAGRGVRAAWASFARTGDPGALTAPLVALPC
;
A
#
# COMPACT_ATOMS: atom_id res chain seq x y z
N MET A 1 1.59 1.72 16.82
CA MET A 1 2.79 2.59 16.91
C MET A 1 3.03 3.15 15.51
N SER A 2 2.92 4.49 15.33
CA SER A 2 3.07 5.17 14.04
C SER A 2 4.55 5.36 13.67
N ALA A 3 4.86 5.47 12.37
CA ALA A 3 6.20 5.75 11.86
C ALA A 3 6.67 7.20 12.09
N PHE A 4 5.79 8.07 12.62
CA PHE A 4 6.10 9.44 12.99
C PHE A 4 5.87 9.64 14.50
N PRO A 5 6.78 10.34 15.21
CA PRO A 5 6.53 10.73 16.60
C PRO A 5 5.26 11.59 16.65
N GLU A 6 4.42 11.35 17.67
CA GLU A 6 3.21 12.14 17.88
C GLU A 6 3.63 13.60 18.12
N GLY A 7 3.30 14.46 17.16
CA GLY A 7 3.51 15.90 17.30
C GLY A 7 2.50 16.51 18.27
N PRO A 8 2.74 17.72 18.81
CA PRO A 8 1.76 18.41 19.67
C PRO A 8 0.40 18.70 18.98
N SER A 9 0.32 18.50 17.67
CA SER A 9 -0.91 18.58 16.86
C SER A 9 -1.48 17.22 16.44
N ASP A 10 -0.87 16.10 16.81
CA ASP A 10 -1.40 14.77 16.52
C ASP A 10 -2.55 14.45 17.47
N SER A 11 -3.76 14.51 16.93
CA SER A 11 -4.99 14.10 17.61
C SER A 11 -5.73 13.03 16.80
N GLY A 12 -6.45 12.16 17.52
CA GLY A 12 -7.22 11.06 16.96
C GLY A 12 -6.45 9.73 16.90
N SER A 13 -7.20 8.65 16.69
CA SER A 13 -6.69 7.30 16.50
C SER A 13 -5.84 7.17 15.23
N VAL A 14 -5.01 6.12 15.16
CA VAL A 14 -4.24 5.79 13.93
C VAL A 14 -5.15 5.67 12.72
N ALA A 15 -6.37 5.13 12.87
CA ALA A 15 -7.31 4.99 11.77
C ALA A 15 -7.82 6.35 11.26
N GLU A 16 -8.19 7.26 12.18
CA GLU A 16 -8.63 8.62 11.82
C GLU A 16 -7.51 9.42 11.14
N ARG A 17 -6.27 9.29 11.66
CA ARG A 17 -5.10 9.92 11.05
C ARG A 17 -4.81 9.36 9.66
N THR A 18 -4.83 8.03 9.49
CA THR A 18 -4.65 7.39 8.17
C THR A 18 -5.69 7.87 7.17
N ARG A 19 -6.96 7.95 7.58
CA ARG A 19 -8.04 8.44 6.74
C ARG A 19 -7.82 9.88 6.29
N ARG A 20 -7.53 10.78 7.24
CA ARG A 20 -7.33 12.21 6.98
C ARG A 20 -6.08 12.51 6.15
N VAL A 21 -4.98 11.80 6.40
CA VAL A 21 -3.68 12.08 5.75
C VAL A 21 -3.57 11.40 4.38
N TYR A 22 -4.12 10.20 4.21
CA TYR A 22 -3.94 9.41 2.99
C TYR A 22 -5.23 9.17 2.21
N GLU A 23 -6.28 8.65 2.86
CA GLU A 23 -7.49 8.18 2.15
C GLU A 23 -8.29 9.33 1.53
N GLU A 24 -8.61 10.35 2.31
CA GLU A 24 -9.44 11.48 1.85
C GLU A 24 -8.75 12.31 0.73
N PRO A 25 -7.45 12.68 0.84
CA PRO A 25 -6.76 13.36 -0.24
C PRO A 25 -6.63 12.50 -1.51
N LEU A 26 -6.37 11.19 -1.36
CA LEU A 26 -6.25 10.28 -2.51
C LEU A 26 -7.59 10.13 -3.23
N ARG A 27 -8.70 10.01 -2.49
CA ARG A 27 -10.05 9.99 -3.06
C ARG A 27 -10.38 11.30 -3.77
N GLY A 28 -10.06 12.45 -3.16
CA GLY A 28 -10.26 13.75 -3.82
C GLY A 28 -9.45 13.91 -5.10
N LEU A 29 -8.22 13.38 -5.16
CA LEU A 29 -7.43 13.33 -6.39
C LEU A 29 -8.06 12.41 -7.44
N HIS A 30 -8.53 11.23 -7.03
CA HIS A 30 -9.23 10.30 -7.91
C HIS A 30 -10.44 10.96 -8.57
N GLU A 31 -11.34 11.54 -7.76
CA GLU A 31 -12.56 12.22 -8.23
C GLU A 31 -12.23 13.36 -9.21
N ARG A 32 -11.20 14.16 -8.91
CA ARG A 32 -10.76 15.26 -9.79
C ARG A 32 -10.22 14.76 -11.13
N LEU A 33 -9.37 13.73 -11.13
CA LEU A 33 -8.82 13.17 -12.36
C LEU A 33 -9.92 12.53 -13.23
N ALA A 34 -10.82 11.77 -12.60
CA ALA A 34 -11.97 11.16 -13.27
C ALA A 34 -12.90 12.21 -13.87
N HIS A 35 -13.19 13.30 -13.13
CA HIS A 35 -13.98 14.43 -13.63
C HIS A 35 -13.39 15.07 -14.90
N HIS A 36 -12.06 15.08 -15.03
CA HIS A 36 -11.36 15.57 -16.22
C HIS A 36 -11.13 14.49 -17.30
N GLY A 37 -11.81 13.34 -17.22
CA GLY A 37 -11.81 12.30 -18.24
C GLY A 37 -10.63 11.32 -18.15
N ALA A 38 -9.83 11.35 -17.09
CA ALA A 38 -8.79 10.35 -16.89
C ALA A 38 -9.39 9.00 -16.50
N ARG A 39 -8.78 7.90 -16.97
CA ARG A 39 -9.02 6.56 -16.39
C ARG A 39 -8.18 6.43 -15.12
N VAL A 40 -8.84 6.37 -13.97
CA VAL A 40 -8.17 6.29 -12.67
C VAL A 40 -8.37 4.90 -12.08
N HIS A 41 -7.30 4.31 -11.58
CA HIS A 41 -7.34 3.02 -10.89
C HIS A 41 -6.83 3.22 -9.47
N GLY A 42 -7.54 2.65 -8.50
CA GLY A 42 -7.21 2.76 -7.07
C GLY A 42 -7.31 1.42 -6.37
N TYR A 43 -6.47 1.21 -5.36
CA TYR A 43 -6.53 0.05 -4.50
C TYR A 43 -6.23 0.42 -3.05
N ARG A 44 -6.67 -0.43 -2.13
CA ARG A 44 -6.22 -0.47 -0.74
C ARG A 44 -5.38 -1.73 -0.54
N LEU A 45 -4.31 -1.62 0.22
CA LEU A 45 -3.45 -2.74 0.59
C LEU A 45 -3.52 -2.91 2.11
N ASP A 46 -4.23 -3.96 2.54
CA ASP A 46 -4.44 -4.28 3.96
C ASP A 46 -3.48 -5.38 4.46
N TRP A 47 -2.40 -5.64 3.72
CA TRP A 47 -1.43 -6.70 4.05
C TRP A 47 -0.77 -6.43 5.40
N ARG A 48 -0.84 -7.43 6.28
CA ARG A 48 -0.29 -7.39 7.64
C ARG A 48 0.75 -8.50 7.80
N PRO A 49 2.04 -8.19 7.70
CA PRO A 49 3.12 -9.16 7.93
C PRO A 49 3.00 -9.83 9.31
N PRO A 50 2.92 -11.18 9.42
CA PRO A 50 2.92 -11.85 10.71
C PRO A 50 4.15 -11.48 11.56
N GLY A 51 3.93 -11.31 12.87
CA GLY A 51 4.98 -10.92 13.81
C GLY A 51 5.39 -9.45 13.72
N SER A 52 4.84 -8.65 12.80
CA SER A 52 5.08 -7.21 12.73
C SER A 52 4.14 -6.45 13.66
N PRO A 53 4.66 -5.61 14.58
CA PRO A 53 3.82 -4.77 15.45
C PRO A 53 3.20 -3.58 14.70
N HIS A 54 3.53 -3.40 13.41
CA HIS A 54 3.17 -2.24 12.62
C HIS A 54 1.92 -2.44 11.74
N GLY A 55 1.49 -3.69 11.52
CA GLY A 55 0.36 -4.00 10.64
C GLY A 55 0.58 -3.52 9.20
N ALA A 56 -0.48 -3.08 8.53
CA ALA A 56 -0.44 -2.49 7.19
C ALA A 56 0.05 -1.03 7.27
N THR A 57 1.32 -0.87 7.62
CA THR A 57 1.91 0.45 7.88
C THR A 57 2.28 1.20 6.59
N HIS A 58 2.65 2.47 6.72
CA HIS A 58 3.08 3.29 5.60
C HIS A 58 4.27 2.62 4.87
N CYS A 59 4.20 2.57 3.55
CA CYS A 59 5.21 1.97 2.66
C CYS A 59 5.38 0.45 2.77
N VAL A 60 4.46 -0.27 3.42
CA VAL A 60 4.53 -1.74 3.52
C VAL A 60 4.41 -2.43 2.15
N GLU A 61 3.91 -1.73 1.13
CA GLU A 61 3.82 -2.19 -0.26
C GLU A 61 5.16 -2.16 -1.02
N ILE A 62 6.13 -1.33 -0.61
CA ILE A 62 7.40 -1.19 -1.33
C ILE A 62 8.20 -2.51 -1.37
N PRO A 63 8.37 -3.29 -0.28
CA PRO A 63 9.05 -4.59 -0.36
C PRO A 63 8.31 -5.62 -1.23
N LEU A 64 7.01 -5.46 -1.46
CA LEU A 64 6.24 -6.30 -2.36
C LEU A 64 6.49 -5.95 -3.83
N LEU A 65 6.78 -4.68 -4.11
CA LEU A 65 6.96 -4.12 -5.44
C LEU A 65 8.43 -4.13 -5.90
N LEU A 66 9.37 -3.78 -5.02
CA LEU A 66 10.75 -3.42 -5.34
C LEU A 66 11.77 -4.03 -4.37
N GLY A 67 13.00 -4.19 -4.85
CA GLY A 67 14.15 -4.60 -4.04
C GLY A 67 14.29 -6.11 -3.87
N SER A 68 15.18 -6.51 -2.97
CA SER A 68 15.56 -7.90 -2.72
C SER A 68 15.54 -8.23 -1.22
N ALA A 69 15.68 -9.50 -0.87
CA ALA A 69 15.83 -9.94 0.51
C ALA A 69 16.91 -9.15 1.25
N HIS A 70 18.04 -8.89 0.58
CA HIS A 70 19.13 -8.12 1.14
C HIS A 70 18.73 -6.67 1.41
N ALA A 71 18.00 -6.02 0.50
CA ALA A 71 17.58 -4.63 0.66
C ALA A 71 16.65 -4.44 1.88
N TRP A 72 15.80 -5.44 2.15
CA TRP A 72 14.77 -5.36 3.19
C TRP A 72 15.08 -6.12 4.49
N ARG A 73 16.27 -6.73 4.61
CA ARG A 73 16.66 -7.58 5.75
C ARG A 73 16.58 -6.91 7.13
N HIS A 74 16.58 -5.58 7.18
CA HIS A 74 16.49 -4.79 8.42
C HIS A 74 15.18 -4.02 8.55
N ALA A 75 14.18 -4.31 7.71
CA ALA A 75 12.91 -3.62 7.72
C ALA A 75 11.99 -4.20 8.82
N PRO A 76 11.77 -3.49 9.94
CA PRO A 76 11.00 -4.03 11.07
C PRO A 76 9.53 -4.28 10.70
N MET A 77 9.00 -3.57 9.69
CA MET A 77 7.63 -3.76 9.21
C MET A 77 7.37 -5.17 8.66
N LEU A 78 8.40 -5.92 8.24
CA LEU A 78 8.26 -7.29 7.74
C LEU A 78 8.17 -8.35 8.85
N GLY A 79 8.38 -7.97 10.12
CA GLY A 79 8.32 -8.92 11.23
C GLY A 79 9.29 -10.07 11.07
N THR A 80 8.79 -11.29 11.16
CA THR A 80 9.58 -12.54 11.08
C THR A 80 9.34 -13.33 9.79
N LEU A 81 8.69 -12.72 8.79
CA LEU A 81 8.37 -13.38 7.53
C LEU A 81 9.64 -13.83 6.77
N PRO A 82 9.71 -15.09 6.33
CA PRO A 82 10.68 -15.52 5.34
C PRO A 82 10.52 -14.71 4.05
N TRP A 83 11.63 -14.37 3.40
CA TRP A 83 11.59 -13.58 2.16
C TRP A 83 10.75 -14.24 1.05
N ALA A 84 10.74 -15.58 0.98
CA ALA A 84 9.93 -16.30 0.00
C ALA A 84 8.43 -16.00 0.11
N GLU A 85 7.93 -15.74 1.32
CA GLU A 85 6.53 -15.36 1.55
C GLU A 85 6.26 -13.90 1.17
N VAL A 86 7.21 -13.00 1.44
CA VAL A 86 7.16 -11.59 0.97
C VAL A 86 7.14 -11.54 -0.56
N ASP A 87 8.03 -12.29 -1.21
CA ASP A 87 8.06 -12.37 -2.67
C ASP A 87 6.75 -12.93 -3.24
N ALA A 88 6.21 -13.98 -2.60
CA ALA A 88 4.96 -14.58 -3.00
C ALA A 88 3.77 -13.63 -2.90
N ALA A 89 3.66 -12.89 -1.80
CA ALA A 89 2.64 -11.85 -1.62
C ALA A 89 2.79 -10.71 -2.64
N GLY A 90 4.03 -10.41 -3.07
CA GLY A 90 4.30 -9.34 -4.01
C GLY A 90 4.01 -9.67 -5.48
N ARG A 91 3.81 -10.95 -5.85
CA ARG A 91 3.57 -11.33 -7.25
C ARG A 91 2.35 -10.63 -7.86
N GLY A 92 1.23 -10.59 -7.14
CA GLY A 92 0.01 -9.91 -7.59
C GLY A 92 0.20 -8.40 -7.74
N VAL A 93 0.93 -7.79 -6.80
CA VAL A 93 1.25 -6.36 -6.82
C VAL A 93 2.10 -6.00 -8.06
N ARG A 94 3.17 -6.76 -8.30
CA ARG A 94 4.05 -6.54 -9.46
C ARG A 94 3.33 -6.79 -10.78
N ALA A 95 2.45 -7.78 -10.85
CA ALA A 95 1.64 -8.04 -12.05
C ALA A 95 0.72 -6.86 -12.38
N ALA A 96 0.00 -6.33 -11.38
CA ALA A 96 -0.89 -5.17 -11.55
C ALA A 96 -0.11 -3.92 -12.02
N TRP A 97 1.00 -3.61 -11.36
CA TRP A 97 1.85 -2.48 -11.74
C TRP A 97 2.48 -2.63 -13.14
N ALA A 98 2.96 -3.82 -13.49
CA ALA A 98 3.51 -4.09 -14.82
C ALA A 98 2.44 -4.06 -15.92
N SER A 99 1.20 -4.49 -15.64
CA SER A 99 0.08 -4.36 -16.57
C SER A 99 -0.25 -2.88 -16.79
N PHE A 100 -0.45 -2.12 -15.72
CA PHE A 100 -0.75 -0.70 -15.80
C PHE A 100 0.32 0.09 -16.56
N ALA A 101 1.61 -0.16 -16.30
CA ALA A 101 2.69 0.50 -17.01
C ALA A 101 2.69 0.22 -18.53
N ARG A 102 2.19 -0.95 -18.96
CA ARG A 102 2.17 -1.39 -20.36
C ARG A 102 0.90 -0.99 -21.10
N THR A 103 -0.25 -0.98 -20.44
CA THR A 103 -1.57 -0.86 -21.09
C THR A 103 -2.43 0.27 -20.51
N GLY A 104 -1.97 0.89 -19.43
CA GLY A 104 -2.77 1.81 -18.62
C GLY A 104 -3.90 1.14 -17.85
N ASP A 105 -3.96 -0.20 -17.79
CA ASP A 105 -4.96 -0.99 -17.06
C ASP A 105 -4.26 -2.04 -16.18
N PRO A 106 -4.45 -2.03 -14.84
CA PRO A 106 -3.83 -3.00 -13.95
C PRO A 106 -4.41 -4.42 -14.08
N GLY A 107 -5.53 -4.59 -14.79
CA GLY A 107 -6.27 -5.85 -14.84
C GLY A 107 -6.94 -6.18 -13.51
N ALA A 108 -7.26 -7.46 -13.31
CA ALA A 108 -7.84 -7.94 -12.07
C ALA A 108 -6.84 -7.82 -10.92
N LEU A 109 -7.19 -7.00 -9.91
CA LEU A 109 -6.40 -6.89 -8.69
C LEU A 109 -6.59 -8.15 -7.83
N THR A 110 -5.48 -8.81 -7.49
CA THR A 110 -5.48 -9.97 -6.61
C THR A 110 -4.94 -9.62 -5.24
N ALA A 111 -5.23 -10.46 -4.24
CA ALA A 111 -4.64 -10.32 -2.91
C ALA A 111 -3.10 -10.10 -3.00
N PRO A 112 -2.54 -9.18 -2.19
CA PRO A 112 -3.19 -8.45 -1.09
C PRO A 112 -3.89 -7.14 -1.49
N LEU A 113 -4.05 -6.84 -2.78
CA LEU A 113 -4.72 -5.65 -3.26
C LEU A 113 -6.24 -5.80 -3.20
N VAL A 114 -6.92 -4.78 -2.69
CA VAL A 114 -8.37 -4.64 -2.71
C VAL A 114 -8.71 -3.48 -3.62
N ALA A 115 -9.47 -3.72 -4.69
CA ALA A 115 -9.91 -2.65 -5.58
C ALA A 115 -10.76 -1.63 -4.80
N LEU A 116 -10.48 -0.35 -5.01
CA LEU A 116 -11.39 0.71 -4.58
C LEU A 116 -12.54 0.79 -5.58
N PRO A 117 -13.78 1.00 -5.12
CA PRO A 117 -14.89 1.28 -6.04
C PRO A 117 -14.59 2.53 -6.85
N CYS A 118 -14.98 2.50 -8.13
CA CYS A 118 -14.98 3.66 -9.03
C CYS A 118 -15.98 4.72 -8.58
#